data_AF-A0A9W9YMS2-F1
#
_entry.id   AF-A0A9W9YMS2-F1
#
_cell.length_a   1.000
_cell.length_b   1.000
_cell.length_c   1.000
_cell.angle_alpha   90.00
_cell.angle_beta   90.00
_cell.angle_gamma   90.00
#
_symmetry.space_group_name_H-M   'P 1'
#
loop_
_entity.id
_entity.type
_entity.pdbx_description
1 polymer ?
#
loop_
_entity_poly.entity_id
_entity_poly.type
_entity_poly.pdbx_seq_one_letter_code
_entity_poly.pdbx_strand_id
1 'polypeptide(L)'
;MEPSPTDPCPLYLHFVHGFVPHGLFQLLVSRSIRWCCETWPMEHPTLYQNGAWFVIGNQIHDFVLVCKTRFIKIVLRKRTQSHQVSREKSAELAALVREFVEGTLQDLSQELPYLSGLQYEFCVACPYCHQETEEVGQACSNHNKISCTHEQCFHLLEIKQDQRLICMRKPCDKVLTVRGLGKWLLKRTSQVNRNSYLHGDNRWFKNPLRQQKAVAKIRERVA
;
A
#
# COMPACT_ATOMS: atom_id res chain seq x y z
N MET A 1 13.51 -7.81 -2.79
CA MET A 1 12.40 -8.32 -3.63
C MET A 1 12.16 -7.31 -4.73
N GLU A 2 12.47 -7.65 -5.98
CA GLU A 2 12.25 -6.76 -7.12
C GLU A 2 10.82 -6.94 -7.69
N PRO A 3 10.10 -5.85 -8.01
CA PRO A 3 8.78 -5.92 -8.63
C PRO A 3 8.87 -6.39 -10.09
N SER A 4 7.85 -7.13 -10.57
CA SER A 4 7.75 -7.49 -11.98
C SER A 4 7.66 -6.23 -12.85
N PRO A 5 8.12 -6.25 -14.12
CA PRO A 5 7.89 -5.17 -15.08
C PRO A 5 6.42 -4.75 -15.22
N THR A 6 5.51 -5.68 -14.91
CA THR A 6 4.07 -5.49 -14.94
C THR A 6 3.47 -5.08 -13.61
N ASP A 7 4.24 -4.87 -12.54
CA ASP A 7 3.71 -4.42 -11.26
C ASP A 7 3.79 -2.89 -11.15
N PRO A 8 2.93 -2.24 -10.35
CA PRO A 8 3.17 -0.87 -9.94
C PRO A 8 4.47 -0.77 -9.12
N CYS A 9 5.14 0.38 -9.17
CA CYS A 9 6.25 0.65 -8.26
C CYS A 9 5.76 0.70 -6.80
N PRO A 10 6.64 0.47 -5.81
CA PRO A 10 6.29 0.73 -4.41
C PRO A 10 5.86 2.19 -4.21
N LEU A 11 4.74 2.36 -3.51
CA LEU A 11 4.21 3.65 -3.11
C LEU A 11 4.54 3.88 -1.64
N TYR A 12 4.93 5.10 -1.28
CA TYR A 12 5.30 5.45 0.08
C TYR A 12 4.34 6.52 0.57
N LEU A 13 3.62 6.24 1.64
CA LEU A 13 2.90 7.25 2.40
C LEU A 13 3.88 7.90 3.38
N HIS A 14 4.47 9.03 2.98
CA HIS A 14 5.49 9.74 3.74
C HIS A 14 4.85 10.77 4.67
N PHE A 15 5.25 10.80 5.94
CA PHE A 15 4.74 11.77 6.91
C PHE A 15 5.70 12.94 7.04
N VAL A 16 5.22 14.15 6.75
CA VAL A 16 6.05 15.37 6.64
C VAL A 16 6.74 15.71 7.96
N HIS A 17 6.08 15.44 9.09
CA HIS A 17 6.64 15.62 10.44
C HIS A 17 7.67 14.55 10.84
N GLY A 18 7.99 13.61 9.94
CA GLY A 18 9.09 12.68 10.12
C GLY A 18 8.75 11.42 10.93
N PHE A 19 7.51 11.22 11.34
CA PHE A 19 7.09 9.97 11.97
C PHE A 19 5.67 9.55 11.58
N VAL A 20 5.44 8.24 11.49
CA VAL A 20 4.09 7.67 11.40
C VAL A 20 3.41 7.88 12.75
N PRO A 21 2.25 8.56 12.82
CA PRO A 21 1.55 8.74 14.09
C PRO A 21 1.21 7.42 14.78
N HIS A 22 1.28 7.44 16.10
CA HIS A 22 1.01 6.25 16.92
C HIS A 22 -0.40 5.71 16.64
N GLY A 23 -0.51 4.39 16.48
CA GLY A 23 -1.78 3.71 16.20
C GLY A 23 -2.29 3.81 14.76
N LEU A 24 -1.77 4.75 13.94
CA LEU A 24 -2.28 4.97 12.58
C LEU A 24 -2.11 3.73 11.69
N PHE A 25 -0.97 3.06 11.79
CA PHE A 25 -0.71 1.84 11.01
C PHE A 25 -1.72 0.74 11.36
N GLN A 26 -1.99 0.53 12.65
CA GLN A 26 -2.96 -0.46 13.11
C GLN A 26 -4.38 -0.13 12.63
N LEU A 27 -4.76 1.15 12.65
CA LEU A 27 -6.05 1.61 12.10
C LEU A 27 -6.15 1.37 10.60
N LEU A 28 -5.10 1.70 9.83
CA LEU A 28 -5.04 1.47 8.39
C LEU A 28 -5.11 -0.03 8.08
N VAL A 29 -4.41 -0.89 8.83
CA VAL A 29 -4.50 -2.34 8.70
C VAL A 29 -5.93 -2.83 8.98
N SER A 30 -6.56 -2.38 10.07
CA SER A 30 -7.94 -2.76 10.40
C SER A 30 -8.94 -2.36 9.31
N ARG A 31 -8.83 -1.13 8.78
CA ARG A 31 -9.65 -0.65 7.65
C ARG A 31 -9.36 -1.46 6.39
N SER A 32 -8.11 -1.85 6.15
CA SER A 32 -7.71 -2.70 5.02
C SER A 32 -8.30 -4.11 5.12
N ILE A 33 -8.30 -4.73 6.31
CA ILE A 33 -8.94 -6.04 6.54
C ILE A 33 -10.42 -5.97 6.15
N ARG A 34 -11.14 -4.97 6.68
CA ARG A 34 -12.56 -4.77 6.41
C ARG A 34 -12.81 -4.58 4.91
N TRP A 35 -12.09 -3.64 4.30
CA TRP A 35 -12.22 -3.34 2.88
C TRP A 35 -11.95 -4.56 1.99
N CYS A 36 -10.92 -5.34 2.31
CA CYS A 36 -10.61 -6.58 1.58
C CYS A 36 -11.72 -7.63 1.74
N CYS A 37 -12.25 -7.83 2.95
CA CYS A 37 -13.37 -8.76 3.21
C CYS A 37 -14.64 -8.38 2.46
N GLU A 38 -14.93 -7.07 2.34
CA GLU A 38 -16.14 -6.57 1.67
C GLU A 38 -16.00 -6.62 0.13
N THR A 39 -14.78 -6.50 -0.39
CA THR A 39 -14.54 -6.39 -1.84
C THR A 39 -14.23 -7.74 -2.50
N TRP A 40 -13.60 -8.68 -1.78
CA TRP A 40 -13.19 -9.98 -2.34
C TRP A 40 -13.46 -11.15 -1.37
N PRO A 41 -13.65 -12.37 -1.90
CA PRO A 41 -13.56 -13.60 -1.11
C PRO A 41 -12.11 -13.75 -0.61
N MET A 42 -11.86 -13.27 0.61
CA MET A 42 -10.50 -13.16 1.17
C MET A 42 -10.08 -14.42 1.91
N GLU A 43 -8.82 -14.82 1.73
CA GLU A 43 -8.10 -15.66 2.70
C GLU A 43 -7.76 -14.82 3.93
N HIS A 44 -7.43 -15.43 5.07
CA HIS A 44 -7.01 -14.64 6.24
C HIS A 44 -5.74 -13.83 5.93
N PRO A 45 -5.71 -12.52 6.27
CA PRO A 45 -4.52 -11.71 6.06
C PRO A 45 -3.40 -12.17 6.99
N THR A 46 -2.16 -12.11 6.52
CA THR A 46 -0.99 -12.42 7.32
C THR A 46 -0.48 -11.15 7.98
N LEU A 47 -0.40 -11.13 9.31
CA LEU A 47 0.00 -9.96 10.09
C LEU A 47 1.39 -10.16 10.70
N TYR A 48 2.17 -9.10 10.69
CA TYR A 48 3.51 -9.01 11.26
C TYR A 48 3.57 -7.78 12.18
N GLN A 49 4.61 -7.69 13.01
CA GLN A 49 4.77 -6.56 13.94
C GLN A 49 4.67 -5.18 13.25
N ASN A 50 5.29 -5.03 12.08
CA ASN A 50 5.31 -3.79 11.30
C ASN A 50 4.84 -4.01 9.86
N GLY A 51 4.00 -5.03 9.63
CA GLY A 51 3.60 -5.39 8.28
C GLY A 51 2.25 -6.08 8.24
N ALA A 52 1.53 -5.92 7.14
CA ALA A 52 0.32 -6.66 6.85
C ALA A 52 0.32 -7.09 5.39
N TRP A 53 -0.09 -8.32 5.14
CA TRP A 53 -0.16 -8.90 3.81
C TRP A 53 -1.57 -9.43 3.56
N PHE A 54 -2.17 -8.91 2.50
CA PHE A 54 -3.50 -9.24 2.00
C PHE A 54 -3.38 -9.86 0.62
N VAL A 55 -4.31 -10.75 0.30
CA VAL A 55 -4.50 -11.24 -1.07
C VAL A 55 -5.78 -10.63 -1.62
N ILE A 56 -5.67 -9.91 -2.74
CA ILE A 56 -6.76 -9.16 -3.34
C ILE A 56 -6.85 -9.42 -4.85
N GLY A 57 -7.91 -8.91 -5.48
CA GLY A 57 -8.15 -9.11 -6.92
C GLY A 57 -8.29 -10.60 -7.24
N ASN A 58 -9.25 -11.26 -6.58
CA ASN A 58 -9.56 -12.68 -6.80
C ASN A 58 -8.35 -13.62 -6.65
N GLN A 59 -7.56 -13.41 -5.60
CA GLN A 59 -6.36 -14.21 -5.27
C GLN A 59 -5.19 -14.07 -6.24
N ILE A 60 -5.17 -13.02 -7.07
CA ILE A 60 -4.15 -12.80 -8.10
C ILE A 60 -3.06 -11.83 -7.65
N HIS A 61 -3.36 -10.93 -6.69
CA HIS A 61 -2.43 -9.89 -6.28
C HIS A 61 -2.16 -9.93 -4.78
N ASP A 62 -0.90 -9.71 -4.41
CA ASP A 62 -0.53 -9.41 -3.03
C ASP A 62 -0.55 -7.90 -2.82
N PHE A 63 -1.31 -7.47 -1.82
CA PHE A 63 -1.32 -6.12 -1.28
C PHE A 63 -0.59 -6.14 0.07
N VAL A 64 0.50 -5.41 0.18
CA VAL A 64 1.36 -5.42 1.36
C VAL A 64 1.54 -4.02 1.89
N LEU A 65 1.31 -3.85 3.19
CA LEU A 65 1.61 -2.65 3.95
C LEU A 65 2.80 -2.93 4.85
N VAL A 66 3.79 -2.02 4.87
CA VAL A 66 4.96 -2.10 5.76
C VAL A 66 5.14 -0.77 6.46
N CYS A 67 5.03 -0.76 7.78
CA CYS A 67 5.29 0.41 8.61
C CYS A 67 6.80 0.60 8.82
N LYS A 68 7.30 1.79 8.55
CA LYS A 68 8.65 2.26 8.91
C LYS A 68 8.53 3.56 9.69
N THR A 69 9.62 4.02 10.28
CA THR A 69 9.61 5.21 11.15
C THR A 69 8.93 6.41 10.50
N ARG A 70 9.27 6.73 9.24
CA ARG A 70 8.84 7.96 8.55
C ARG A 70 7.75 7.77 7.50
N PHE A 71 7.40 6.53 7.19
CA PHE A 71 6.49 6.23 6.10
C PHE A 71 5.83 4.86 6.27
N ILE A 72 4.68 4.70 5.62
CA ILE A 72 4.09 3.39 5.37
C ILE A 72 4.33 3.05 3.90
N LYS A 73 5.04 1.95 3.64
CA LYS A 73 5.28 1.44 2.28
C LYS A 73 4.11 0.57 1.86
N ILE A 74 3.62 0.81 0.66
CA ILE A 74 2.52 0.11 0.00
C ILE A 74 3.08 -0.60 -1.22
N VAL A 75 2.88 -1.92 -1.29
CA VAL A 75 3.31 -2.74 -2.42
C VAL A 75 2.11 -3.50 -2.96
N LEU A 76 1.94 -3.47 -4.28
CA LEU A 76 0.99 -4.29 -4.99
C LEU A 76 1.76 -5.10 -6.03
N ARG A 77 1.67 -6.43 -5.96
CA ARG A 77 2.37 -7.32 -6.90
C ARG A 77 1.46 -8.43 -7.41
N LYS A 78 1.66 -8.86 -8.65
CA LYS A 78 0.99 -10.06 -9.17
C LYS A 78 1.64 -11.32 -8.60
N ARG A 79 0.83 -12.32 -8.23
CA ARG A 79 1.30 -13.66 -7.82
C ARG A 79 1.79 -14.45 -9.04
N THR A 80 2.94 -15.10 -8.91
CA THR A 80 3.60 -15.84 -10.00
C THR A 80 2.82 -17.09 -10.44
N GLN A 81 1.96 -17.66 -9.59
CA GLN A 81 1.25 -18.93 -9.85
C GLN A 81 -0.11 -18.79 -10.54
N SER A 82 -0.62 -17.57 -10.79
CA SER A 82 -1.90 -17.42 -11.48
C SER A 82 -1.70 -17.60 -13.00
N HIS A 83 -1.76 -18.84 -13.48
CA HIS A 83 -1.87 -19.16 -14.92
C HIS A 83 -3.18 -18.65 -15.55
N GLN A 84 -4.07 -18.08 -14.76
CA GLN A 84 -5.28 -17.46 -15.28
C GLN A 84 -4.96 -16.11 -15.91
N VAL A 85 -5.24 -16.04 -17.21
CA VAL A 85 -5.32 -14.86 -18.06
C VAL A 85 -6.54 -14.03 -17.64
N SER A 86 -6.70 -13.73 -16.35
CA SER A 86 -7.61 -12.69 -15.92
C SER A 86 -6.94 -11.37 -16.26
N ARG A 87 -7.50 -10.70 -17.26
CA ARG A 87 -7.14 -9.37 -17.73
C ARG A 87 -7.65 -8.29 -16.75
N GLU A 88 -7.78 -8.61 -15.46
CA GLU A 88 -7.89 -7.60 -14.41
C GLU A 88 -6.67 -6.71 -14.54
N LYS A 89 -6.90 -5.48 -15.01
CA LYS A 89 -5.81 -4.57 -15.31
C LYS A 89 -5.21 -4.21 -13.96
N SER A 90 -4.03 -4.75 -13.66
CA SER A 90 -3.22 -4.37 -12.47
C SER A 90 -3.16 -2.85 -12.25
N ALA A 91 -3.29 -2.04 -13.31
CA ALA A 91 -3.43 -0.59 -13.23
C ALA A 91 -4.72 -0.10 -12.55
N GLU A 92 -5.88 -0.72 -12.83
CA GLU A 92 -7.16 -0.40 -12.18
C GLU A 92 -7.13 -0.76 -10.69
N LEU A 93 -6.46 -1.87 -10.33
CA LEU A 93 -6.31 -2.29 -8.94
C LEU A 93 -5.37 -1.37 -8.14
N ALA A 94 -4.27 -0.91 -8.75
CA ALA A 94 -3.37 0.05 -8.11
C ALA A 94 -4.08 1.37 -7.81
N ALA A 95 -4.81 1.93 -8.78
CA ALA A 95 -5.65 3.11 -8.56
C ALA A 95 -6.68 2.90 -7.45
N LEU A 96 -7.38 1.75 -7.45
CA LEU A 96 -8.35 1.41 -6.41
C LEU A 96 -7.71 1.33 -5.01
N VAL A 97 -6.54 0.71 -4.87
CA VAL A 97 -5.80 0.65 -3.59
C VAL A 97 -5.40 2.05 -3.13
N ARG A 98 -4.91 2.91 -4.03
CA ARG A 98 -4.56 4.29 -3.70
C ARG A 98 -5.77 5.09 -3.21
N GLU A 99 -6.87 5.04 -3.97
CA GLU A 99 -8.12 5.73 -3.60
C GLU A 99 -8.65 5.24 -2.25
N PHE A 100 -8.57 3.94 -1.97
CA PHE A 100 -8.92 3.38 -0.66
C PHE A 100 -8.06 3.95 0.47
N VAL A 101 -6.73 4.02 0.28
CA VAL A 101 -5.82 4.58 1.30
C VAL A 101 -6.08 6.07 1.49
N GLU A 102 -6.23 6.84 0.42
CA GLU A 102 -6.58 8.28 0.46
C GLU A 102 -7.87 8.51 1.25
N GLY A 103 -8.95 7.81 0.89
CA GLY A 103 -10.24 7.91 1.59
C GLY A 103 -10.14 7.48 3.05
N THR A 104 -9.43 6.40 3.34
CA THR A 104 -9.24 5.92 4.73
C THR A 104 -8.51 6.95 5.59
N LEU A 105 -7.46 7.59 5.07
CA LEU A 105 -6.73 8.61 5.80
C LEU A 105 -7.59 9.86 6.03
N GLN A 106 -8.39 10.25 5.04
CA GLN A 106 -9.35 11.35 5.18
C GLN A 106 -10.40 11.04 6.25
N ASP A 107 -11.01 9.85 6.22
CA ASP A 107 -11.99 9.41 7.22
C ASP A 107 -11.37 9.40 8.63
N LEU A 108 -10.19 8.80 8.79
CA LEU A 108 -9.49 8.75 10.08
C LEU A 108 -9.14 10.15 10.60
N SER A 109 -8.76 11.08 9.72
CA SER A 109 -8.49 12.48 10.07
C SER A 109 -9.74 13.22 10.55
N GLN A 110 -10.93 12.82 10.09
CA GLN A 110 -12.21 13.42 10.51
C GLN A 110 -12.76 12.76 11.77
N GLU A 111 -12.64 11.45 11.88
CA GLU A 111 -13.14 10.66 13.01
C GLU A 111 -12.30 10.84 14.29
N LEU A 112 -10.99 11.07 14.14
CA LEU A 112 -10.04 11.06 15.25
C LEU A 112 -9.33 12.42 15.37
N PRO A 113 -9.67 13.24 16.39
CA PRO A 113 -9.12 14.58 16.54
C PRO A 113 -7.59 14.66 16.56
N TYR A 114 -6.91 13.64 17.11
CA TYR A 114 -5.44 13.59 17.16
C TYR A 114 -4.79 13.34 15.79
N LEU A 115 -5.57 12.98 14.76
CA LEU A 115 -5.14 12.83 13.37
C LEU A 115 -5.59 14.00 12.48
N SER A 116 -6.34 14.98 13.00
CA SER A 116 -6.90 16.08 12.20
C SER A 116 -5.86 16.97 11.50
N GLY A 117 -4.63 17.01 12.02
CA GLY A 117 -3.50 17.74 11.45
C GLY A 117 -2.54 16.86 10.64
N LEU A 118 -2.98 15.69 10.17
CA LEU A 118 -2.10 14.75 9.49
C LEU A 118 -1.56 15.32 8.17
N GLN A 119 -0.26 15.59 8.13
CA GLN A 119 0.44 15.99 6.90
C GLN A 119 1.20 14.80 6.32
N TYR A 120 0.79 14.38 5.13
CA TYR A 120 1.38 13.26 4.43
C TYR A 120 1.44 13.50 2.93
N GLU A 121 2.35 12.80 2.28
CA GLU A 121 2.61 12.85 0.85
C GLU A 121 2.66 11.43 0.30
N PHE A 122 2.03 11.21 -0.86
CA PHE A 122 2.26 10.00 -1.63
C PHE A 122 3.54 10.15 -2.44
N CYS A 123 4.50 9.28 -2.21
CA CYS A 123 5.83 9.37 -2.81
C CYS A 123 6.24 8.08 -3.51
N VAL A 124 7.22 8.21 -4.42
CA VAL A 124 8.01 7.10 -4.94
C VAL A 124 9.49 7.31 -4.59
N ALA A 125 10.26 6.23 -4.52
CA ALA A 125 11.70 6.34 -4.39
C ALA A 125 12.31 6.91 -5.68
N CYS A 126 13.21 7.89 -5.55
CA CYS A 126 13.97 8.42 -6.68
C CYS A 126 14.88 7.33 -7.26
N PRO A 127 14.75 6.99 -8.55
CA PRO A 127 15.54 5.92 -9.16
C PRO A 127 17.04 6.24 -9.18
N TYR A 128 17.42 7.51 -9.32
CA TYR A 128 18.82 7.95 -9.45
C TYR A 128 19.52 8.26 -8.12
N CYS A 129 18.78 8.50 -7.04
CA CYS A 129 19.39 8.66 -5.72
C CYS A 129 19.64 7.31 -5.04
N HIS A 130 18.97 6.26 -5.51
CA HIS A 130 19.16 4.89 -5.05
C HIS A 130 20.23 4.14 -5.86
N GLN A 131 20.32 4.41 -7.16
CA GLN A 131 21.34 3.80 -8.02
C GLN A 131 22.66 4.57 -7.85
N GLU A 132 23.66 3.87 -7.33
CA GLU A 132 25.07 4.24 -7.34
C GLU A 132 25.40 4.93 -8.66
N THR A 133 25.54 6.25 -8.62
CA THR A 133 26.20 6.98 -9.70
C THR A 133 27.61 7.16 -9.19
N GLU A 134 28.56 6.68 -9.99
CA GLU A 134 29.99 6.46 -9.79
C GLU A 134 30.81 7.72 -9.43
N GLU A 135 30.19 8.72 -8.81
CA GLU A 135 30.84 9.92 -8.31
C GLU A 135 30.93 9.87 -6.78
N VAL A 136 32.08 9.39 -6.33
CA VAL A 136 32.70 9.60 -5.01
C VAL A 136 31.79 9.36 -3.81
N GLY A 137 31.71 8.10 -3.36
CA GLY A 137 32.07 7.71 -1.99
C GLY A 137 31.41 8.37 -0.78
N GLN A 138 30.34 9.17 -0.93
CA GLN A 138 29.68 9.77 0.22
C GLN A 138 28.93 8.70 1.01
N ALA A 139 29.47 8.40 2.19
CA ALA A 139 28.83 7.55 3.15
C ALA A 139 27.49 8.16 3.57
N CYS A 140 26.44 7.34 3.60
CA CYS A 140 25.14 7.75 4.10
C CYS A 140 25.27 8.34 5.50
N SER A 141 24.84 9.59 5.70
CA SER A 141 25.00 10.31 6.96
C SER A 141 24.41 9.58 8.18
N ASN A 142 23.39 8.73 7.97
CA ASN A 142 22.72 8.00 9.05
C ASN A 142 23.35 6.65 9.37
N HIS A 143 24.05 6.02 8.41
CA HIS A 143 24.55 4.64 8.56
C HIS A 143 26.05 4.52 8.30
N ASN A 144 26.71 5.62 7.92
CA ASN A 144 28.11 5.69 7.51
C ASN A 144 28.51 4.61 6.48
N LYS A 145 27.59 4.26 5.58
CA LYS A 145 27.80 3.28 4.52
C LYS A 145 27.80 3.96 3.17
N ILE A 146 28.85 3.72 2.39
CA ILE A 146 28.88 4.00 0.96
C ILE A 146 27.76 3.16 0.34
N SER A 147 26.93 3.78 -0.51
CA SER A 147 25.78 3.15 -1.17
C SER A 147 24.76 2.44 -0.24
N CYS A 148 24.29 3.19 0.77
CA CYS A 148 23.27 2.71 1.69
C CYS A 148 21.95 2.35 1.00
N THR A 149 21.58 1.07 1.06
CA THR A 149 20.31 0.52 0.56
C THR A 149 19.16 0.56 1.56
N HIS A 150 19.38 1.19 2.73
CA HIS A 150 18.36 1.27 3.77
C HIS A 150 17.22 2.20 3.34
N GLU A 151 15.98 1.70 3.31
CA GLU A 151 14.84 2.44 2.76
C GLU A 151 14.54 3.77 3.46
N GLN A 152 14.91 3.91 4.75
CA GLN A 152 14.77 5.19 5.46
C GLN A 152 15.72 6.29 4.95
N CYS A 153 16.71 5.93 4.14
CA CYS A 153 17.63 6.86 3.50
C CYS A 153 17.22 7.23 2.06
N PHE A 154 16.14 6.62 1.55
CA PHE A 154 15.70 6.89 0.19
C PHE A 154 15.28 8.35 0.06
N HIS A 155 15.69 8.95 -1.05
CA HIS A 155 15.11 10.21 -1.49
C HIS A 155 13.74 9.91 -2.06
N LEU A 156 12.69 10.25 -1.29
CA LEU A 156 11.31 10.11 -1.70
C LEU A 156 10.86 11.35 -2.48
N LEU A 157 10.21 11.14 -3.61
CA LEU A 157 9.68 12.19 -4.47
C LEU A 157 8.16 12.18 -4.40
N GLU A 158 7.59 13.31 -4.04
CA GLU A 158 6.14 13.50 -3.97
C GLU A 158 5.51 13.34 -5.37
N ILE A 159 4.40 12.61 -5.41
CA ILE A 159 3.60 12.37 -6.59
C ILE A 159 2.46 13.38 -6.62
N LYS A 160 2.60 14.41 -7.45
CA LYS A 160 1.51 15.33 -7.77
C LYS A 160 0.87 14.94 -9.10
N GLN A 161 -0.46 14.99 -9.14
CA GLN A 161 -1.20 14.72 -10.37
C GLN A 161 -0.78 15.73 -11.44
N ASP A 162 -0.53 15.24 -12.66
CA ASP A 162 -0.13 16.04 -13.83
C ASP A 162 1.20 16.82 -13.68
N GLN A 163 2.02 16.50 -12.66
CA GLN A 163 3.35 17.08 -12.50
C GLN A 163 4.46 16.07 -12.77
N ARG A 164 5.57 16.58 -13.31
CA ARG A 164 6.77 15.80 -13.58
C ARG A 164 7.51 15.53 -12.27
N LEU A 165 7.99 14.30 -12.09
CA LEU A 165 8.93 13.98 -11.01
C LEU A 165 10.29 14.57 -11.36
N ILE A 166 10.78 15.47 -10.51
CA ILE A 166 12.08 16.13 -10.64
C ILE A 166 12.86 15.89 -9.34
N CYS A 167 14.11 15.43 -9.44
CA CYS A 167 14.99 15.31 -8.30
C CYS A 167 15.90 16.53 -8.23
N MET A 168 15.79 17.31 -7.16
CA MET A 168 16.64 18.50 -6.94
C MET A 168 17.97 18.18 -6.23
N ARG A 169 18.18 16.94 -5.78
CA ARG A 169 19.42 16.54 -5.06
C ARG A 169 20.61 16.29 -5.98
N LYS A 170 20.35 16.05 -7.27
CA LYS A 170 21.38 15.96 -8.30
C LYS A 170 20.92 16.84 -9.46
N PRO A 171 21.77 17.69 -10.03
CA PRO A 171 21.45 18.39 -11.26
C PRO A 171 21.18 17.34 -12.34
N CYS A 172 19.90 17.10 -12.59
CA CYS A 172 19.43 16.12 -13.57
C CYS A 172 18.38 16.83 -14.41
N ASP A 173 18.78 17.28 -15.60
CA ASP A 173 17.88 17.94 -16.57
C ASP A 173 16.85 16.97 -17.18
N LYS A 174 16.81 15.72 -16.70
CA LYS A 174 15.94 14.66 -17.22
C LYS A 174 14.72 14.49 -16.33
N VAL A 175 13.56 14.51 -16.97
CA VAL A 175 12.29 14.08 -16.35
C VAL A 175 12.43 12.64 -15.87
N LEU A 176 12.14 12.40 -14.59
CA LEU A 176 12.28 11.08 -14.00
C LEU A 176 11.16 10.17 -14.46
N THR A 177 11.52 9.02 -15.02
CA THR A 177 10.57 7.95 -15.35
C THR A 177 10.66 6.87 -14.29
N VAL A 178 9.61 6.75 -13.48
CA VAL A 178 9.47 5.64 -12.51
C VAL A 178 8.56 4.60 -13.13
N ARG A 179 9.12 3.44 -13.47
CA ARG A 179 8.36 2.32 -14.04
C ARG A 179 7.21 1.94 -13.11
N GLY A 180 6.00 1.80 -13.66
CA GLY A 180 4.82 1.42 -12.89
C GLY A 180 4.11 2.58 -12.17
N LEU A 181 4.67 3.80 -12.14
CA LEU A 181 4.05 4.97 -11.48
C LEU A 181 2.66 5.30 -12.04
N GLY A 182 2.50 5.26 -13.37
CA GLY A 182 1.24 5.59 -14.03
C GLY A 182 0.05 4.76 -13.57
N LYS A 183 0.29 3.57 -12.99
CA LYS A 183 -0.76 2.71 -12.44
C LYS A 183 -1.43 3.30 -11.20
N TRP A 184 -0.67 4.03 -10.38
CA TRP A 184 -1.21 4.74 -9.21
C TRP A 184 -1.93 6.04 -9.59
N LEU A 185 -1.73 6.54 -10.81
CA LEU A 185 -2.29 7.82 -11.29
C LEU A 185 -3.48 7.64 -12.24
N LEU A 186 -3.84 6.39 -12.56
CA LEU A 186 -4.93 6.09 -13.46
C LEU A 186 -6.26 6.59 -12.86
N LYS A 187 -6.89 7.57 -13.50
CA LYS A 187 -8.27 7.96 -13.17
C LYS A 187 -9.21 6.85 -13.63
N ARG A 188 -9.99 6.29 -12.72
CA ARG A 188 -11.06 5.35 -13.11
C ARG A 188 -12.16 6.14 -13.82
N THR A 189 -12.42 5.84 -15.09
CA THR A 189 -13.64 6.30 -15.75
C THR A 189 -14.82 5.65 -15.02
N SER A 190 -15.80 6.48 -14.65
CA SER A 190 -16.96 6.16 -13.81
C SER A 190 -17.94 5.12 -14.40
N GLN A 191 -17.51 4.31 -15.37
CA GLN A 191 -18.31 3.30 -16.07
C GLN A 191 -18.00 1.85 -15.67
N VAL A 192 -17.36 1.60 -14.54
CA VAL A 192 -17.41 0.28 -13.89
C VAL A 192 -18.28 0.40 -12.64
N ASN A 193 -19.49 -0.09 -12.81
CA ASN A 193 -20.56 -0.28 -11.84
C ASN A 193 -20.02 -0.44 -10.40
N ARG A 194 -20.25 0.55 -9.52
CA ARG A 194 -20.04 0.40 -8.06
C ARG A 194 -20.78 -0.84 -7.51
N ASN A 195 -21.77 -1.36 -8.25
CA ASN A 195 -22.59 -2.49 -7.84
C ASN A 195 -22.03 -3.88 -8.20
N SER A 196 -20.97 -4.03 -9.02
CA SER A 196 -20.50 -5.39 -9.37
C SER A 196 -19.67 -6.06 -8.28
N TYR A 197 -19.18 -5.29 -7.29
CA TYR A 197 -18.42 -5.81 -6.13
C TYR A 197 -19.24 -5.82 -4.82
N LEU A 198 -20.47 -5.26 -4.82
CA LEU A 198 -21.28 -5.04 -3.60
C LEU A 198 -22.49 -5.99 -3.47
N HIS A 199 -22.50 -7.14 -4.12
CA HIS A 199 -23.49 -8.19 -3.87
C HIS A 199 -22.86 -9.42 -3.21
N GLY A 200 -22.31 -9.18 -2.02
CA GLY A 200 -22.08 -10.21 -1.00
C GLY A 200 -23.19 -10.12 0.04
N ASP A 201 -24.09 -11.10 0.03
CA ASP A 201 -25.22 -11.25 0.95
C ASP A 201 -24.76 -11.20 2.44
N ASN A 202 -25.15 -10.14 3.15
CA ASN A 202 -24.74 -9.79 4.53
C ASN A 202 -25.33 -10.69 5.63
N ARG A 203 -25.54 -11.98 5.37
CA ARG A 203 -26.13 -12.92 6.34
C ARG A 203 -25.17 -13.49 7.38
N TRP A 204 -23.86 -13.25 7.27
CA TRP A 204 -22.87 -13.80 8.21
C TRP A 204 -22.76 -13.03 9.54
N PHE A 205 -23.02 -11.72 9.55
CA PHE A 205 -22.82 -10.89 10.76
C PHE A 205 -24.07 -10.68 11.61
N LYS A 206 -25.25 -11.16 11.19
CA LYS A 206 -26.53 -10.88 11.87
C LYS A 206 -27.11 -12.01 12.71
N ASN A 207 -26.41 -13.14 12.91
CA ASN A 207 -26.99 -14.27 13.64
C ASN A 207 -26.13 -14.70 14.86
N PRO A 208 -26.44 -14.17 16.07
CA PRO A 208 -25.74 -14.48 17.32
C PRO A 208 -25.70 -15.99 17.65
N LEU A 209 -26.68 -16.76 17.18
CA LEU A 209 -26.78 -18.21 17.41
C LEU A 209 -25.73 -19.02 16.62
N ARG A 210 -25.15 -18.47 15.54
CA ARG A 210 -24.07 -19.14 14.79
C ARG A 210 -22.69 -18.88 15.38
N GLN A 211 -22.49 -17.73 16.02
CA GLN A 211 -21.24 -17.40 16.72
C GLN A 211 -21.02 -18.28 17.95
N GLN A 212 -22.09 -18.58 18.71
CA GLN A 212 -22.00 -19.50 19.85
C GLN A 212 -21.66 -20.94 19.42
N LYS A 213 -22.15 -21.40 18.26
CA LYS A 213 -21.80 -22.72 17.71
C LYS A 213 -20.35 -22.81 17.23
N ALA A 214 -19.75 -21.72 16.74
CA ALA A 214 -18.34 -21.69 16.34
C ALA A 214 -17.40 -21.74 17.55
N VAL A 215 -17.74 -21.05 18.64
CA VAL A 215 -16.97 -21.05 19.89
C VAL A 215 -17.07 -22.42 20.59
N ALA A 216 -18.22 -23.09 20.54
CA ALA A 216 -18.38 -24.44 21.07
C ALA A 216 -17.53 -25.48 20.30
N LYS A 217 -17.45 -25.37 18.97
CA LYS A 217 -16.68 -26.29 18.12
C LYS A 217 -15.15 -26.15 18.26
N ILE A 218 -14.68 -25.02 18.78
CA ILE A 218 -13.26 -24.81 19.12
C ILE A 218 -12.92 -25.44 20.48
N ARG A 219 -13.86 -25.46 21.44
CA ARG A 219 -13.64 -26.11 22.75
C ARG A 219 -13.52 -27.63 22.69
N GLU A 220 -14.18 -28.29 21.74
CA GLU A 220 -14.07 -29.76 21.55
C GLU A 220 -12.78 -30.23 20.85
N ARG A 221 -11.95 -29.31 20.33
CA ARG A 221 -10.68 -29.65 19.68
C ARG A 221 -9.45 -29.39 20.56
N VAL A 222 -9.66 -28.94 21.79
CA VAL A 222 -8.60 -28.61 22.76
C VAL A 222 -8.83 -29.36 24.09
N ALA A 223 -9.68 -30.39 24.09
CA ALA A 223 -9.84 -31.34 25.19
C ALA A 223 -9.41 -32.74 24.72
#